data_AF-A0A382L4K2-F1
#
_entry.id   AF-A0A382L4K2-F1
#
_cell.length_a   1.000
_cell.length_b   1.000
_cell.length_c   1.000
_cell.angle_alpha   90.00
_cell.angle_beta   90.00
_cell.angle_gamma   90.00
#
_symmetry.space_group_name_H-M   'P 1'
#
loop_
_entity.id
_entity.type
_entity.pdbx_description
1 polymer ?
#
loop_
_entity_poly.entity_id
_entity_poly.type
_entity_poly.pdbx_seq_one_letter_code
_entity_poly.pdbx_strand_id
1 'polypeptide(L)'
;VRLPLVTKDRISRQIEIEFEGRPLVALPGESVAATLAANGILDLGTSRTGTSKGIFCGMGVCHDCLVEIDGQPNQRSCMIKVDQPIKVCRQQFPGGQLPDNNINQTNHGGIPQIETPELLVVGGGIGGMSAAAVAAESGAGVILLDERTQLGGQFCKQPTPVHALPKEAVSDVQVTTGRKLIERITNAGVELITDTQVWAGFPQRDVLAVSNGHTRFFRPDRLIVATGAYERGLPLPGWTLPGVMTTGAAQTLLRTYRVIPGERILIAGNGPFNIQVALELAKAGATIVAVVESSLRPGLRSLAALYDMYRGSRQLLFDGVRYTRDLKRRRIPLLYGHNLVSVEQIDGGLQAQLASSTNGIRQSSSSFD
;
A
#
# COMPACT_ATOMS: atom_id res chain seq x y z
N VAL A 1 14.68 6.71 0.14
CA VAL A 1 15.94 6.13 0.69
C VAL A 1 15.75 4.67 1.08
N ARG A 2 16.60 3.77 0.58
CA ARG A 2 16.56 2.34 0.96
C ARG A 2 17.25 2.10 2.30
N LEU A 3 16.60 1.37 3.21
CA LEU A 3 17.21 0.94 4.47
C LEU A 3 18.22 -0.18 4.20
N PRO A 4 19.26 -0.32 5.05
CA PRO A 4 20.22 -1.41 4.93
C PRO A 4 19.56 -2.80 4.93
N LEU A 5 20.06 -3.68 4.06
CA LEU A 5 19.73 -5.10 4.06
C LEU A 5 20.45 -5.80 5.22
N VAL A 6 19.83 -6.87 5.73
CA VAL A 6 20.38 -7.61 6.89
C VAL A 6 21.58 -8.47 6.51
N THR A 7 21.64 -8.99 5.29
CA THR A 7 22.70 -9.90 4.85
C THR A 7 23.32 -9.44 3.52
N LYS A 8 24.66 -9.57 3.41
CA LYS A 8 25.42 -9.21 2.20
C LYS A 8 25.07 -10.09 0.99
N ASP A 9 24.73 -11.37 1.19
CA ASP A 9 24.31 -12.28 0.11
C ASP A 9 23.02 -11.87 -0.60
N ARG A 10 22.24 -10.96 -0.02
CA ARG A 10 21.06 -10.40 -0.67
C ARG A 10 21.39 -9.19 -1.54
N ILE A 11 22.55 -8.57 -1.32
CA ILE A 11 23.10 -7.49 -2.15
C ILE A 11 23.59 -8.05 -3.50
N SER A 12 24.08 -9.29 -3.56
CA SER A 12 24.53 -9.91 -4.82
C SER A 12 23.40 -10.28 -5.79
N ARG A 13 22.13 -10.11 -5.39
CA ARG A 13 20.95 -10.37 -6.22
C ARG A 13 20.38 -9.12 -6.87
N GLN A 14 21.13 -8.03 -6.90
CA GLN A 14 20.69 -6.78 -7.53
C GLN A 14 20.34 -7.00 -9.01
N ILE A 15 19.31 -6.30 -9.45
CA ILE A 15 18.89 -6.27 -10.85
C ILE A 15 19.14 -4.84 -11.34
N GLU A 16 19.91 -4.73 -12.43
CA GLU A 16 20.08 -3.46 -13.12
C GLU A 16 18.85 -3.22 -14.01
N ILE A 17 18.21 -2.08 -13.81
CA ILE A 17 17.14 -1.58 -14.67
C ILE A 17 17.55 -0.24 -15.27
N GLU A 18 16.89 0.18 -16.33
CA GLU A 18 17.11 1.49 -16.94
C GLU A 18 15.93 2.40 -16.59
N PHE A 19 16.19 3.63 -16.15
CA PHE A 19 15.18 4.68 -16.05
C PHE A 19 15.64 5.90 -16.85
N GLU A 20 14.90 6.27 -17.89
CA GLU A 20 15.23 7.42 -18.76
C GLU A 20 16.68 7.33 -19.31
N GLY A 21 17.09 6.14 -19.79
CA GLY A 21 18.45 5.92 -20.30
C GLY A 21 19.53 5.76 -19.22
N ARG A 22 19.19 5.84 -17.93
CA ARG A 22 20.17 5.78 -16.82
C ARG A 22 20.05 4.47 -16.04
N PRO A 23 21.16 3.79 -15.73
CA PRO A 23 21.12 2.57 -14.94
C PRO A 23 20.71 2.88 -13.49
N LEU A 24 19.81 2.06 -12.95
CA LEU A 24 19.36 2.06 -11.57
C LEU A 24 19.44 0.66 -10.98
N VAL A 25 19.66 0.60 -9.66
CA VAL A 25 19.72 -0.67 -8.92
C VAL A 25 18.38 -0.97 -8.25
N ALA A 26 17.79 -2.08 -8.67
CA ALA A 26 16.62 -2.70 -8.06
C ALA A 26 17.00 -3.93 -7.23
N LEU A 27 16.10 -4.31 -6.31
CA LEU A 27 16.17 -5.60 -5.64
C LEU A 27 15.02 -6.52 -6.11
N PRO A 28 15.25 -7.83 -6.24
CA PRO A 28 14.23 -8.78 -6.68
C PRO A 28 12.95 -8.69 -5.86
N GLY A 29 11.80 -8.66 -6.53
CA GLY A 29 10.48 -8.54 -5.94
C GLY A 29 10.12 -7.14 -5.40
N GLU A 30 11.01 -6.15 -5.50
CA GLU A 30 10.60 -4.74 -5.38
C GLU A 30 9.58 -4.38 -6.46
N SER A 31 8.67 -3.48 -6.15
CA SER A 31 7.91 -2.86 -7.22
C SER A 31 8.78 -1.83 -7.95
N VAL A 32 8.43 -1.52 -9.21
CA VAL A 32 9.06 -0.42 -9.95
C VAL A 32 8.96 0.89 -9.15
N ALA A 33 7.79 1.17 -8.58
CA ALA A 33 7.56 2.31 -7.70
C ALA A 33 8.54 2.35 -6.51
N ALA A 34 8.74 1.22 -5.83
CA ALA A 34 9.65 1.15 -4.69
C ALA A 34 11.10 1.35 -5.11
N THR A 35 11.51 0.77 -6.25
CA THR A 35 12.84 0.95 -6.83
C THR A 35 13.10 2.41 -7.16
N LEU A 36 12.16 3.09 -7.83
CA LEU A 36 12.29 4.50 -8.19
C LEU A 36 12.34 5.39 -6.93
N ALA A 37 11.44 5.16 -5.96
CA ALA A 37 11.45 5.90 -4.70
C ALA A 37 12.73 5.65 -3.86
N ALA A 38 13.30 4.45 -3.92
CA ALA A 38 14.57 4.13 -3.27
C ALA A 38 15.72 4.99 -3.82
N ASN A 39 15.66 5.31 -5.12
CA ASN A 39 16.62 6.14 -5.85
C ASN A 39 16.21 7.63 -5.92
N GLY A 40 15.23 8.06 -5.10
CA GLY A 40 14.81 9.47 -5.02
C GLY A 40 13.94 9.95 -6.19
N ILE A 41 13.44 9.03 -7.02
CA ILE A 41 12.59 9.34 -8.18
C ILE A 41 11.13 9.18 -7.76
N LEU A 42 10.45 10.31 -7.61
CA LEU A 42 9.03 10.37 -7.23
C LEU A 42 8.13 10.89 -8.35
N ASP A 43 8.69 11.63 -9.30
CA ASP A 43 8.02 12.08 -10.52
C ASP A 43 8.10 10.97 -11.57
N LEU A 44 6.94 10.40 -11.89
CA LEU A 44 6.76 9.24 -12.76
C LEU A 44 6.11 9.59 -14.10
N GLY A 45 5.69 10.84 -14.31
CA GLY A 45 4.96 11.22 -15.50
C GLY A 45 4.13 12.48 -15.32
N THR A 46 3.37 12.82 -16.36
CA THR A 46 2.55 14.03 -16.37
C THR A 46 1.08 13.73 -16.60
N SER A 47 0.21 14.58 -16.05
CA SER A 47 -1.23 14.54 -16.28
C SER A 47 -1.59 15.21 -17.61
N ARG A 48 -2.88 15.16 -17.98
CA ARG A 48 -3.44 15.93 -19.09
C ARG A 48 -3.18 17.44 -19.02
N THR A 49 -3.03 17.98 -17.81
CA THR A 49 -2.77 19.40 -17.60
C THR A 49 -1.28 19.72 -17.49
N GLY A 50 -0.41 18.75 -17.77
CA GLY A 50 1.05 18.89 -17.65
C GLY A 50 1.56 18.85 -16.21
N THR A 51 0.70 18.55 -15.23
CA THR A 51 1.11 18.45 -13.82
C THR A 51 1.85 17.15 -13.57
N SER A 52 3.04 17.20 -12.97
CA SER A 52 3.79 15.99 -12.58
C SER A 52 2.98 15.09 -11.65
N LYS A 53 3.18 13.78 -11.78
CA LYS A 53 2.47 12.70 -11.09
C LYS A 53 3.42 11.69 -10.51
N GLY A 54 2.98 10.97 -9.49
CA GLY A 54 3.83 10.05 -8.76
C GLY A 54 3.08 8.92 -8.06
N ILE A 55 3.75 8.29 -7.10
CA ILE A 55 3.12 7.25 -6.29
C ILE A 55 2.15 7.90 -5.31
N PHE A 56 0.85 7.62 -5.47
CA PHE A 56 -0.18 8.12 -4.55
C PHE A 56 -0.73 7.04 -3.60
N CYS A 57 -1.39 5.99 -4.12
CA CYS A 57 -2.02 4.96 -3.27
C CYS A 57 -1.10 3.79 -2.88
N GLY A 58 -0.11 3.43 -3.71
CA GLY A 58 0.70 2.22 -3.50
C GLY A 58 -0.09 0.90 -3.50
N MET A 59 -1.33 0.93 -4.01
CA MET A 59 -2.30 -0.17 -3.95
C MET A 59 -2.83 -0.62 -5.32
N GLY A 60 -2.40 0.01 -6.41
CA GLY A 60 -2.91 -0.32 -7.75
C GLY A 60 -4.27 0.29 -8.09
N VAL A 61 -4.91 1.03 -7.17
CA VAL A 61 -6.28 1.52 -7.34
C VAL A 61 -6.37 2.89 -8.03
N CYS A 62 -5.45 3.82 -7.72
CA CYS A 62 -5.59 5.23 -8.13
C CYS A 62 -5.12 5.55 -9.55
N HIS A 63 -4.27 4.70 -10.14
CA HIS A 63 -3.64 4.94 -11.45
C HIS A 63 -2.83 6.26 -11.58
N ASP A 64 -2.35 6.84 -10.48
CA ASP A 64 -1.52 8.07 -10.52
C ASP A 64 -0.03 7.75 -10.79
N CYS A 65 0.41 6.52 -10.52
CA CYS A 65 1.81 6.09 -10.60
C CYS A 65 2.18 5.43 -11.95
N LEU A 66 1.54 5.83 -13.03
CA LEU A 66 1.75 5.20 -14.33
C LEU A 66 3.16 5.49 -14.87
N VAL A 67 3.75 4.50 -15.52
CA VAL A 67 5.02 4.56 -16.23
C VAL A 67 4.90 3.76 -17.52
N GLU A 68 5.85 3.97 -18.43
CA GLU A 68 6.08 3.07 -19.56
C GLU A 68 7.15 2.04 -19.17
N ILE A 69 6.92 0.77 -19.47
CA ILE A 69 7.89 -0.32 -19.23
C ILE A 69 8.09 -1.08 -20.54
N ASP A 70 9.33 -1.12 -21.03
CA ASP A 70 9.70 -1.82 -22.28
C ASP A 70 8.78 -1.47 -23.47
N GLY A 71 8.45 -0.19 -23.62
CA GLY A 71 7.56 0.32 -24.67
C GLY A 71 6.07 0.12 -24.39
N GLN A 72 5.68 -0.50 -23.27
CA GLN A 72 4.28 -0.67 -22.88
C GLN A 72 3.85 0.49 -21.97
N PRO A 73 2.91 1.36 -22.42
CA PRO A 73 2.42 2.47 -21.59
C PRO A 73 1.42 1.98 -20.53
N ASN A 74 0.99 2.89 -19.66
CA ASN A 74 -0.07 2.69 -18.67
C ASN A 74 0.22 1.58 -17.63
N GLN A 75 1.51 1.33 -17.35
CA GLN A 75 1.90 0.33 -16.37
C GLN A 75 1.85 0.93 -14.96
N ARG A 76 1.12 0.26 -14.05
CA ARG A 76 1.07 0.67 -12.65
C ARG A 76 2.37 0.30 -11.95
N SER A 77 3.30 1.25 -11.85
CA SER A 77 4.62 1.03 -11.22
C SER A 77 4.54 0.42 -9.81
N CYS A 78 3.46 0.67 -9.06
CA CYS A 78 3.27 0.10 -7.72
C CYS A 78 2.91 -1.40 -7.70
N MET A 79 2.41 -1.94 -8.82
CA MET A 79 1.99 -3.34 -8.94
C MET A 79 3.00 -4.20 -9.70
N ILE A 80 3.78 -3.61 -10.61
CA ILE A 80 4.78 -4.37 -11.39
C ILE A 80 6.02 -4.63 -10.55
N LYS A 81 6.44 -5.90 -10.51
CA LYS A 81 7.63 -6.38 -9.82
C LYS A 81 8.87 -6.34 -10.72
N VAL A 82 10.01 -6.04 -10.11
CA VAL A 82 11.31 -6.10 -10.77
C VAL A 82 11.95 -7.44 -10.43
N ASP A 83 11.82 -8.40 -11.33
CA ASP A 83 12.44 -9.74 -11.22
C ASP A 83 13.39 -10.03 -12.40
N GLN A 84 13.47 -9.11 -13.36
CA GLN A 84 14.37 -9.13 -14.51
C GLN A 84 14.74 -7.69 -14.92
N PRO A 85 15.80 -7.50 -15.73
CA PRO A 85 16.12 -6.19 -16.31
C PRO A 85 14.95 -5.67 -17.14
N ILE A 86 14.62 -4.38 -16.95
CA ILE A 86 13.54 -3.68 -17.64
C ILE A 86 13.96 -2.25 -17.95
N LYS A 87 13.35 -1.64 -18.97
CA LYS A 87 13.47 -0.21 -19.27
C LYS A 87 12.23 0.53 -18.85
N VAL A 88 12.40 1.60 -18.08
CA VAL A 88 11.31 2.38 -17.51
C VAL A 88 11.44 3.82 -17.98
N CYS A 89 10.35 4.38 -18.50
CA CYS A 89 10.25 5.79 -18.86
C CYS A 89 9.07 6.42 -18.14
N ARG A 90 9.14 7.75 -17.95
CA ARG A 90 7.98 8.49 -17.44
C ARG A 90 6.80 8.36 -18.38
N GLN A 91 5.61 8.26 -17.80
CA GLN A 91 4.38 8.30 -18.56
C GLN A 91 4.19 9.69 -19.18
N GLN A 92 4.05 9.73 -20.50
CA GLN A 92 3.57 10.90 -21.24
C GLN A 92 2.04 10.90 -21.28
N PHE A 93 1.41 12.08 -21.29
CA PHE A 93 -0.02 12.24 -21.56
C PHE A 93 -0.26 12.88 -22.94
N PRO A 94 -1.19 12.36 -23.77
CA PRO A 94 -1.89 11.09 -23.57
C PRO A 94 -0.90 9.93 -23.54
N GLY A 95 -1.30 8.81 -22.94
CA GLY A 95 -0.46 7.63 -22.90
C GLY A 95 0.08 7.29 -24.29
N GLY A 96 1.31 6.75 -24.36
CA GLY A 96 1.88 6.29 -25.61
C GLY A 96 0.90 5.39 -26.38
N GLN A 97 1.10 5.26 -27.70
CA GLN A 97 0.32 4.28 -28.46
C GLN A 97 0.53 2.91 -27.82
N LEU A 98 -0.56 2.23 -27.48
CA LEU A 98 -0.46 0.82 -27.15
C LEU A 98 0.20 0.17 -28.36
N PRO A 99 1.23 -0.66 -28.18
CA PRO A 99 1.89 -1.27 -29.31
C PRO A 99 0.86 -2.03 -30.14
N ASP A 100 1.10 -2.10 -31.45
CA ASP A 100 0.34 -2.91 -32.41
C ASP A 100 0.59 -4.41 -32.14
N ASN A 101 0.41 -4.83 -30.90
CA ASN A 101 0.30 -6.21 -30.51
C ASN A 101 -1.02 -6.66 -31.12
N ASN A 102 -0.92 -7.22 -32.33
CA ASN A 102 -1.99 -7.87 -33.06
C ASN A 102 -3.01 -8.47 -32.09
N ILE A 103 -4.22 -7.91 -32.08
CA ILE A 103 -5.42 -8.53 -31.47
C ILE A 103 -5.57 -9.99 -31.96
N ASN A 104 -4.90 -10.33 -33.07
CA ASN A 104 -4.81 -11.64 -33.70
C ASN A 104 -3.68 -12.58 -33.20
N GLN A 105 -2.79 -12.17 -32.30
CA GLN A 105 -1.65 -13.01 -31.84
C GLN A 105 -1.69 -13.42 -30.35
N THR A 106 -2.65 -12.95 -29.57
CA THR A 106 -2.92 -13.61 -28.29
C THR A 106 -3.68 -14.89 -28.58
N ASN A 107 -3.19 -16.04 -28.11
CA ASN A 107 -4.06 -17.14 -27.75
C ASN A 107 -5.09 -16.55 -26.78
N HIS A 108 -6.20 -16.03 -27.31
CA HIS A 108 -7.40 -15.79 -26.54
C HIS A 108 -7.72 -17.16 -26.02
N GLY A 109 -7.29 -17.45 -24.79
CA GLY A 109 -7.56 -18.73 -24.17
C GLY A 109 -9.02 -19.05 -24.45
N GLY A 110 -9.30 -20.29 -24.85
CA GLY A 110 -10.67 -20.72 -25.11
C GLY A 110 -11.57 -20.36 -23.91
N ILE A 111 -12.88 -20.47 -24.09
CA ILE A 111 -13.85 -20.23 -23.02
C ILE A 111 -13.32 -20.88 -21.72
N PRO A 112 -13.05 -20.09 -20.67
CA PRO A 112 -12.35 -20.60 -19.51
C PRO A 112 -13.18 -21.74 -18.90
N GLN A 113 -12.50 -22.81 -18.49
CA GLN A 113 -13.14 -23.88 -17.75
C GLN A 113 -13.72 -23.29 -16.45
N ILE A 114 -14.96 -23.68 -16.13
CA ILE A 114 -15.61 -23.26 -14.89
C ILE A 114 -15.06 -24.11 -13.75
N GLU A 115 -14.41 -23.46 -12.80
CA GLU A 115 -13.95 -24.06 -11.54
C GLU A 115 -15.05 -23.98 -10.50
N THR A 116 -15.30 -25.05 -9.75
CA THR A 116 -16.46 -25.15 -8.82
C THR A 116 -16.02 -25.47 -7.39
N PRO A 117 -15.31 -24.56 -6.70
CA PRO A 117 -14.86 -24.81 -5.33
C PRO A 117 -16.01 -24.73 -4.32
N GLU A 118 -15.93 -25.49 -3.22
CA GLU A 118 -16.93 -25.42 -2.15
C GLU A 118 -16.95 -24.04 -1.47
N LEU A 119 -15.78 -23.42 -1.31
CA LEU A 119 -15.63 -22.07 -0.82
C LEU A 119 -14.56 -21.31 -1.62
N LEU A 120 -14.94 -20.16 -2.17
CA LEU A 120 -14.02 -19.18 -2.72
C LEU A 120 -13.87 -17.99 -1.77
N VAL A 121 -12.65 -17.64 -1.41
CA VAL A 121 -12.31 -16.45 -0.62
C VAL A 121 -11.59 -15.46 -1.50
N VAL A 122 -12.14 -14.25 -1.64
CA VAL A 122 -11.53 -13.16 -2.42
C VAL A 122 -10.83 -12.19 -1.47
N GLY A 123 -9.49 -12.23 -1.44
CA GLY A 123 -8.64 -11.36 -0.65
C GLY A 123 -7.82 -12.10 0.42
N GLY A 124 -6.51 -12.09 0.27
CA GLY A 124 -5.47 -12.63 1.16
C GLY A 124 -5.09 -11.73 2.34
N GLY A 125 -5.98 -10.82 2.74
CA GLY A 125 -5.83 -10.03 3.95
C GLY A 125 -6.12 -10.81 5.23
N ILE A 126 -5.97 -10.17 6.39
CA ILE A 126 -6.24 -10.79 7.70
C ILE A 126 -7.65 -11.39 7.79
N GLY A 127 -8.67 -10.74 7.23
CA GLY A 127 -10.05 -11.22 7.23
C GLY A 127 -10.22 -12.49 6.39
N GLY A 128 -9.75 -12.47 5.13
CA GLY A 128 -9.88 -13.62 4.23
C GLY A 128 -9.04 -14.82 4.67
N MET A 129 -7.79 -14.60 5.10
CA MET A 129 -6.96 -15.68 5.64
C MET A 129 -7.55 -16.29 6.93
N SER A 130 -8.15 -15.47 7.80
CA SER A 130 -8.79 -15.98 9.01
C SER A 130 -10.03 -16.83 8.68
N ALA A 131 -10.84 -16.39 7.72
CA ALA A 131 -12.00 -17.13 7.26
C ALA A 131 -11.62 -18.44 6.55
N ALA A 132 -10.63 -18.38 5.65
CA ALA A 132 -10.11 -19.54 4.93
C ALA A 132 -9.54 -20.59 5.88
N ALA A 133 -8.76 -20.17 6.88
CA ALA A 133 -8.21 -21.08 7.89
C ALA A 133 -9.31 -21.84 8.63
N VAL A 134 -10.31 -21.12 9.16
CA VAL A 134 -11.41 -21.75 9.92
C VAL A 134 -12.22 -22.70 9.04
N ALA A 135 -12.50 -22.31 7.79
CA ALA A 135 -13.26 -23.15 6.87
C ALA A 135 -12.51 -24.43 6.49
N ALA A 136 -11.22 -24.33 6.16
CA ALA A 136 -10.39 -25.48 5.80
C ALA A 136 -10.14 -26.42 6.99
N GLU A 137 -9.89 -25.88 8.18
CA GLU A 137 -9.80 -26.67 9.42
C GLU A 137 -11.11 -27.39 9.79
N SER A 138 -12.24 -26.90 9.28
CA SER A 138 -13.55 -27.54 9.41
C SER A 138 -13.83 -28.59 8.31
N GLY A 139 -12.87 -28.83 7.42
CA GLY A 139 -12.94 -29.83 6.36
C GLY A 139 -13.51 -29.34 5.02
N ALA A 140 -13.72 -28.03 4.82
CA ALA A 140 -14.19 -27.51 3.54
C ALA A 140 -13.05 -27.38 2.51
N GLY A 141 -13.34 -27.62 1.24
CA GLY A 141 -12.45 -27.30 0.12
C GLY A 141 -12.41 -25.79 -0.13
N VAL A 142 -11.26 -25.14 0.13
CA VAL A 142 -11.13 -23.68 0.05
C VAL A 142 -10.11 -23.26 -1.01
N ILE A 143 -10.54 -22.39 -1.92
CA ILE A 143 -9.66 -21.61 -2.80
C ILE A 143 -9.62 -20.17 -2.31
N LEU A 144 -8.42 -19.60 -2.15
CA LEU A 144 -8.20 -18.19 -1.83
C LEU A 144 -7.51 -17.48 -3.00
N LEU A 145 -8.11 -16.39 -3.48
CA LEU A 145 -7.56 -15.52 -4.52
C LEU A 145 -7.00 -14.23 -3.91
N ASP A 146 -5.85 -13.76 -4.38
CA ASP A 146 -5.33 -12.41 -4.09
C ASP A 146 -4.62 -11.81 -5.31
N GLU A 147 -4.75 -10.50 -5.52
CA GLU A 147 -4.11 -9.81 -6.66
C GLU A 147 -2.60 -9.61 -6.46
N ARG A 148 -2.07 -9.80 -5.25
CA ARG A 148 -0.66 -9.66 -4.92
C ARG A 148 0.00 -11.01 -4.74
N THR A 149 1.28 -11.06 -5.07
CA THR A 149 2.17 -12.21 -4.83
C THR A 149 2.28 -12.59 -3.35
N GLN A 150 2.22 -11.61 -2.46
CA GLN A 150 2.37 -11.80 -1.01
C GLN A 150 1.06 -11.53 -0.29
N LEU A 151 0.64 -12.52 0.50
CA LEU A 151 -0.51 -12.42 1.40
C LEU A 151 -0.21 -11.52 2.62
N GLY A 152 -1.25 -11.26 3.42
CA GLY A 152 -1.21 -10.38 4.60
C GLY A 152 -2.02 -9.09 4.42
N GLY A 153 -2.35 -8.73 3.18
CA GLY A 153 -3.10 -7.51 2.85
C GLY A 153 -2.43 -6.25 3.41
N GLN A 154 -3.24 -5.23 3.72
CA GLN A 154 -2.73 -3.95 4.21
C GLN A 154 -2.36 -3.95 5.71
N PHE A 155 -3.00 -4.75 6.54
CA PHE A 155 -2.73 -4.75 7.98
C PHE A 155 -1.52 -5.63 8.33
N CYS A 156 -1.50 -6.87 7.84
CA CYS A 156 -0.45 -7.86 8.10
C CYS A 156 0.60 -7.90 6.98
N LYS A 157 0.88 -6.75 6.35
CA LYS A 157 1.85 -6.61 5.25
C LYS A 157 3.15 -7.36 5.54
N GLN A 158 3.59 -8.18 4.59
CA GLN A 158 4.87 -8.87 4.68
C GLN A 158 5.97 -8.09 3.93
N PRO A 159 7.22 -8.15 4.43
CA PRO A 159 8.39 -7.75 3.64
C PRO A 159 8.59 -8.71 2.48
N THR A 160 9.11 -8.22 1.35
CA THR A 160 9.54 -9.12 0.28
C THR A 160 10.65 -10.07 0.78
N PRO A 161 10.86 -11.23 0.13
CA PRO A 161 11.89 -12.19 0.55
C PRO A 161 13.28 -11.57 0.71
N VAL A 162 13.68 -10.67 -0.19
CA VAL A 162 14.97 -9.95 -0.11
C VAL A 162 15.01 -8.99 1.09
N HIS A 163 13.87 -8.47 1.53
CA HIS A 163 13.73 -7.57 2.68
C HIS A 163 13.39 -8.28 4.00
N ALA A 164 13.15 -9.58 3.97
CA ALA A 164 12.69 -10.33 5.12
C ALA A 164 13.74 -10.31 6.24
N LEU A 165 13.41 -9.68 7.37
CA LEU A 165 14.24 -9.76 8.55
C LEU A 165 14.16 -11.19 9.15
N PRO A 166 15.25 -11.69 9.76
CA PRO A 166 15.24 -12.94 10.54
C PRO A 166 14.08 -12.98 11.53
N LYS A 167 13.53 -14.17 11.83
CA LYS A 167 12.36 -14.30 12.71
C LYS A 167 12.61 -13.65 14.08
N GLU A 168 13.84 -13.74 14.57
CA GLU A 168 14.33 -13.20 15.84
C GLU A 168 14.44 -11.67 15.84
N ALA A 169 14.60 -11.07 14.65
CA ALA A 169 14.70 -9.63 14.46
C ALA A 169 13.35 -8.95 14.17
N VAL A 170 12.28 -9.73 13.93
CA VAL A 170 10.94 -9.17 13.71
C VAL A 170 10.22 -8.98 15.04
N SER A 171 10.33 -7.77 15.58
CA SER A 171 9.54 -7.34 16.74
C SER A 171 8.13 -6.83 16.37
N ASP A 172 7.78 -6.79 15.08
CA ASP A 172 6.48 -6.29 14.62
C ASP A 172 5.39 -7.35 14.77
N VAL A 173 4.40 -7.04 15.60
CA VAL A 173 3.27 -7.93 15.91
C VAL A 173 2.39 -8.17 14.67
N GLN A 174 2.16 -7.16 13.82
CA GLN A 174 1.30 -7.29 12.64
C GLN A 174 1.94 -8.19 11.58
N VAL A 175 3.26 -8.07 11.37
CA VAL A 175 4.02 -8.96 10.50
C VAL A 175 3.97 -10.40 11.03
N THR A 176 4.19 -10.58 12.34
CA THR A 176 4.18 -11.90 12.99
C THR A 176 2.80 -12.56 12.92
N THR A 177 1.73 -11.82 13.16
CA THR A 177 0.34 -12.30 13.01
C THR A 177 0.07 -12.74 11.57
N GLY A 178 0.53 -11.96 10.59
CA GLY A 178 0.43 -12.34 9.17
C GLY A 178 1.11 -13.66 8.86
N ARG A 179 2.35 -13.85 9.31
CA ARG A 179 3.10 -15.10 9.12
C ARG A 179 2.38 -16.30 9.72
N LYS A 180 1.88 -16.18 10.95
CA LYS A 180 1.14 -17.25 11.61
C LYS A 180 -0.14 -17.61 10.84
N LEU A 181 -0.85 -16.63 10.30
CA LEU A 181 -2.04 -16.88 9.49
C LEU A 181 -1.71 -17.53 8.15
N ILE A 182 -0.63 -17.10 7.49
CA ILE A 182 -0.14 -17.71 6.25
C ILE A 182 0.24 -19.18 6.52
N GLU A 183 1.03 -19.44 7.57
CA GLU A 183 1.40 -20.81 7.98
C GLU A 183 0.13 -21.64 8.29
N ARG A 184 -0.87 -21.06 8.96
CA ARG A 184 -2.13 -21.73 9.31
C ARG A 184 -2.95 -22.14 8.08
N ILE A 185 -3.17 -21.25 7.10
CA ILE A 185 -3.94 -21.59 5.89
C ILE A 185 -3.20 -22.61 5.01
N THR A 186 -1.87 -22.53 4.94
CA THR A 186 -1.05 -23.49 4.20
C THR A 186 -1.15 -24.88 4.84
N ASN A 187 -1.03 -24.97 6.16
CA ASN A 187 -1.15 -26.24 6.88
C ASN A 187 -2.56 -26.84 6.83
N ALA A 188 -3.59 -25.99 6.73
CA ALA A 188 -4.98 -26.41 6.59
C ALA A 188 -5.33 -26.87 5.16
N GLY A 189 -4.41 -26.75 4.19
CA GLY A 189 -4.63 -27.20 2.81
C GLY A 189 -5.48 -26.25 1.95
N VAL A 190 -5.53 -24.95 2.29
CA VAL A 190 -6.17 -23.93 1.43
C VAL A 190 -5.38 -23.83 0.12
N GLU A 191 -6.06 -23.92 -1.02
CA GLU A 191 -5.46 -23.64 -2.33
C GLU A 191 -5.28 -22.12 -2.49
N LEU A 192 -4.03 -21.68 -2.71
CA LEU A 192 -3.68 -20.27 -2.81
C LEU A 192 -3.39 -19.91 -4.27
N ILE A 193 -4.11 -18.92 -4.79
CA ILE A 193 -3.94 -18.42 -6.16
C ILE A 193 -3.65 -16.92 -6.08
N THR A 194 -2.36 -16.58 -5.99
CA THR A 194 -1.87 -15.20 -5.96
C THR A 194 -1.77 -14.60 -7.36
N ASP A 195 -1.39 -13.33 -7.44
CA ASP A 195 -1.23 -12.60 -8.71
C ASP A 195 -2.48 -12.72 -9.60
N THR A 196 -3.64 -12.76 -8.96
CA THR A 196 -4.93 -13.05 -9.57
C THR A 196 -5.94 -11.99 -9.17
N GLN A 197 -6.25 -11.10 -10.11
CA GLN A 197 -7.20 -10.01 -9.90
C GLN A 197 -8.62 -10.49 -10.21
N VAL A 198 -9.46 -10.56 -9.18
CA VAL A 198 -10.91 -10.66 -9.38
C VAL A 198 -11.41 -9.32 -9.90
N TRP A 199 -11.96 -9.31 -11.12
CA TRP A 199 -12.42 -8.09 -11.78
C TRP A 199 -13.95 -7.98 -11.84
N ALA A 200 -14.68 -9.09 -11.70
CA ALA A 200 -16.15 -9.10 -11.66
C ALA A 200 -16.72 -10.22 -10.79
N GLY A 201 -17.88 -9.95 -10.20
CA GLY A 201 -18.75 -10.92 -9.54
C GLY A 201 -20.20 -10.77 -10.01
N PHE A 202 -20.94 -11.88 -10.09
CA PHE A 202 -22.29 -11.94 -10.67
C PHE A 202 -23.31 -12.55 -9.69
N PRO A 203 -24.63 -12.41 -9.95
CA PRO A 203 -25.69 -12.85 -9.01
C PRO A 203 -25.65 -14.33 -8.59
N GLN A 204 -25.08 -15.22 -9.40
CA GLN A 204 -24.95 -16.66 -9.09
C GLN A 204 -23.71 -17.00 -8.25
N ARG A 205 -23.05 -15.98 -7.67
CA ARG A 205 -21.70 -16.05 -7.06
C ARG A 205 -20.59 -16.36 -8.07
N ASP A 206 -20.91 -16.35 -9.36
CA ASP A 206 -19.89 -16.48 -10.40
C ASP A 206 -18.87 -15.34 -10.25
N VAL A 207 -17.60 -15.68 -10.34
CA VAL A 207 -16.46 -14.78 -10.20
C VAL A 207 -15.57 -14.93 -11.42
N LEU A 208 -15.25 -13.80 -12.05
CA LEU A 208 -14.24 -13.73 -13.09
C LEU A 208 -12.97 -13.10 -12.54
N ALA A 209 -11.86 -13.77 -12.78
CA ALA A 209 -10.53 -13.31 -12.39
C ALA A 209 -9.59 -13.32 -13.59
N VAL A 210 -8.54 -12.50 -13.53
CA VAL A 210 -7.43 -12.53 -14.48
C VAL A 210 -6.17 -12.92 -13.73
N SER A 211 -5.50 -13.96 -14.20
CA SER A 211 -4.23 -14.47 -13.66
C SER A 211 -3.24 -14.63 -14.82
N ASN A 212 -2.09 -13.96 -14.76
CA ASN A 212 -1.07 -14.01 -15.82
C ASN A 212 -1.62 -13.77 -17.24
N GLY A 213 -2.54 -12.81 -17.39
CA GLY A 213 -3.18 -12.50 -18.68
C GLY A 213 -4.28 -13.47 -19.13
N HIS A 214 -4.56 -14.52 -18.35
CA HIS A 214 -5.60 -15.50 -18.65
C HIS A 214 -6.82 -15.30 -17.76
N THR A 215 -8.01 -15.40 -18.36
CA THR A 215 -9.28 -15.36 -17.63
C THR A 215 -9.51 -16.70 -16.92
N ARG A 216 -9.92 -16.64 -15.65
CA ARG A 216 -10.42 -17.79 -14.87
C ARG A 216 -11.86 -17.53 -14.46
N PHE A 217 -12.69 -18.58 -14.50
CA PHE A 217 -14.10 -18.53 -14.12
C PHE A 217 -14.30 -19.44 -12.92
N PHE A 218 -14.82 -18.88 -11.82
CA PHE A 218 -15.21 -19.64 -10.64
C PHE A 218 -16.72 -19.58 -10.43
N ARG A 219 -17.33 -20.72 -10.11
CA ARG A 219 -18.72 -20.86 -9.65
C ARG A 219 -18.71 -21.59 -8.31
N PRO A 220 -18.49 -20.87 -7.21
CA PRO A 220 -18.38 -21.50 -5.90
C PRO A 220 -19.74 -21.77 -5.25
N ASP A 221 -19.80 -22.80 -4.40
CA ASP A 221 -20.98 -23.03 -3.55
C ASP A 221 -21.16 -21.89 -2.54
N ARG A 222 -20.04 -21.38 -2.01
CA ARG A 222 -19.99 -20.25 -1.07
C ARG A 222 -18.91 -19.26 -1.47
N LEU A 223 -19.18 -17.97 -1.26
CA LEU A 223 -18.27 -16.88 -1.58
C LEU A 223 -18.06 -15.99 -0.36
N ILE A 224 -16.81 -15.75 0.02
CA ILE A 224 -16.42 -14.74 1.00
C ILE A 224 -15.68 -13.62 0.29
N VAL A 225 -16.21 -12.40 0.40
CA VAL A 225 -15.57 -11.19 -0.12
C VAL A 225 -14.82 -10.51 1.02
N ALA A 226 -13.49 -10.57 0.96
CA ALA A 226 -12.57 -10.02 1.95
C ALA A 226 -11.54 -9.07 1.31
N THR A 227 -11.99 -8.26 0.34
CA THR A 227 -11.18 -7.35 -0.48
C THR A 227 -10.59 -6.15 0.28
N GLY A 228 -10.96 -5.98 1.56
CA GLY A 228 -10.41 -4.96 2.44
C GLY A 228 -10.96 -3.56 2.15
N ALA A 229 -10.14 -2.56 2.49
CA ALA A 229 -10.45 -1.14 2.28
C ALA A 229 -9.16 -0.39 1.95
N TYR A 230 -9.30 0.74 1.26
CA TYR A 230 -8.21 1.66 0.94
C TYR A 230 -8.53 3.06 1.49
N GLU A 231 -7.51 3.88 1.67
CA GLU A 231 -7.67 5.23 2.16
C GLU A 231 -8.39 6.14 1.17
N ARG A 232 -9.26 6.99 1.70
CA ARG A 232 -9.87 8.06 0.92
C ARG A 232 -8.93 9.26 0.87
N GLY A 233 -8.28 9.47 -0.27
CA GLY A 233 -7.60 10.73 -0.57
C GLY A 233 -8.61 11.88 -0.63
N LEU A 234 -8.26 13.03 -0.04
CA LEU A 234 -9.08 14.25 -0.11
C LEU A 234 -8.61 15.09 -1.30
N PRO A 235 -9.46 15.38 -2.30
CA PRO A 235 -9.10 16.25 -3.40
C PRO A 235 -8.91 17.68 -2.90
N LEU A 236 -7.66 18.15 -2.90
CA LEU A 236 -7.27 19.51 -2.54
C LEU A 236 -6.15 19.98 -3.46
N PRO A 237 -5.92 21.29 -3.65
CA PRO A 237 -4.83 21.77 -4.51
C PRO A 237 -3.49 21.10 -4.14
N GLY A 238 -2.85 20.46 -5.12
CA GLY A 238 -1.57 19.76 -4.95
C GLY A 238 -1.62 18.34 -4.37
N TRP A 239 -2.79 17.77 -4.08
CA TRP A 239 -2.94 16.44 -3.45
C TRP A 239 -2.36 15.24 -4.22
N THR A 240 -1.90 15.44 -5.46
CA THR A 240 -1.30 14.41 -6.32
C THR A 240 0.09 14.80 -6.85
N LEU A 241 0.70 15.83 -6.27
CA LEU A 241 2.08 16.18 -6.60
C LEU A 241 3.03 15.05 -6.20
N PRO A 242 4.14 14.82 -6.93
CA PRO A 242 5.17 13.89 -6.53
C PRO A 242 5.64 14.14 -5.09
N GLY A 243 5.59 13.10 -4.26
CA GLY A 243 5.87 13.18 -2.82
C GLY A 243 4.63 13.28 -1.93
N VAL A 244 3.46 13.63 -2.48
CA VAL A 244 2.18 13.48 -1.79
C VAL A 244 1.64 12.07 -2.02
N MET A 245 1.42 11.33 -0.94
CA MET A 245 0.91 9.96 -1.00
C MET A 245 0.06 9.62 0.21
N THR A 246 -0.75 8.56 0.07
CA THR A 246 -1.51 8.01 1.20
C THR A 246 -0.59 7.43 2.27
N THR A 247 -1.06 7.43 3.52
CA THR A 247 -0.34 6.85 4.66
C THR A 247 0.02 5.37 4.41
N GLY A 248 -0.87 4.60 3.78
CA GLY A 248 -0.64 3.20 3.42
C GLY A 248 0.36 3.01 2.30
N ALA A 249 0.48 3.95 1.35
CA ALA A 249 1.57 3.94 0.37
C ALA A 249 2.94 4.11 1.07
N ALA A 250 3.05 5.10 1.95
CA ALA A 250 4.25 5.33 2.75
C ALA A 250 4.59 4.10 3.62
N GLN A 251 3.58 3.48 4.24
CA GLN A 251 3.77 2.27 5.02
C GLN A 251 4.16 1.06 4.15
N THR A 252 3.63 0.96 2.92
CA THR A 252 3.99 -0.10 1.97
C THR A 252 5.45 0.02 1.57
N LEU A 253 5.91 1.23 1.22
CA LEU A 253 7.32 1.51 0.95
C LEU A 253 8.19 1.06 2.13
N LEU A 254 7.81 1.42 3.35
CA LEU A 254 8.60 1.08 4.53
C LEU A 254 8.59 -0.43 4.85
N ARG A 255 7.41 -1.04 4.99
CA ARG A 255 7.26 -2.41 5.51
C ARG A 255 7.58 -3.47 4.47
N THR A 256 7.08 -3.29 3.25
CA THR A 256 7.24 -4.28 2.18
C THR A 256 8.60 -4.13 1.52
N TYR A 257 9.01 -2.89 1.26
CA TYR A 257 10.19 -2.59 0.45
C TYR A 257 11.37 -2.01 1.23
N ARG A 258 11.25 -1.78 2.54
CA ARG A 258 12.33 -1.17 3.35
C ARG A 258 12.80 0.17 2.77
N VAL A 259 11.89 0.93 2.16
CA VAL A 259 12.14 2.26 1.58
C VAL A 259 11.44 3.32 2.42
N ILE A 260 12.19 4.35 2.82
CA ILE A 260 11.63 5.57 3.39
C ILE A 260 11.23 6.51 2.22
N PRO A 261 9.98 6.99 2.16
CA PRO A 261 9.47 7.81 1.06
C PRO A 261 10.08 9.21 0.97
N GLY A 262 10.65 9.74 2.05
CA GLY A 262 11.29 11.04 2.12
C GLY A 262 11.97 11.27 3.46
N GLU A 263 12.85 12.26 3.55
CA GLU A 263 13.60 12.54 4.78
C GLU A 263 12.80 13.33 5.82
N ARG A 264 12.01 14.30 5.35
CA ARG A 264 11.10 15.14 6.15
C ARG A 264 9.67 14.88 5.72
N ILE A 265 8.84 14.43 6.66
CA ILE A 265 7.49 13.93 6.35
C ILE A 265 6.46 14.61 7.24
N LEU A 266 5.45 15.22 6.61
CA LEU A 266 4.21 15.62 7.24
C LEU A 266 3.18 14.51 7.01
N ILE A 267 2.46 14.10 8.06
CA ILE A 267 1.35 13.14 7.92
C ILE A 267 0.07 13.85 8.34
N ALA A 268 -0.89 13.96 7.43
CA ALA A 268 -2.14 14.67 7.67
C ALA A 268 -3.36 13.80 7.33
N GLY A 269 -4.36 13.82 8.22
CA GLY A 269 -5.63 13.14 7.99
C GLY A 269 -6.34 12.84 9.31
N ASN A 270 -7.07 11.73 9.34
CA ASN A 270 -7.86 11.35 10.50
C ASN A 270 -7.60 9.90 10.92
N GLY A 271 -7.35 9.70 12.21
CA GLY A 271 -7.35 8.39 12.85
C GLY A 271 -5.99 7.86 13.27
N PRO A 272 -5.99 6.80 14.11
CA PRO A 272 -4.79 6.29 14.77
C PRO A 272 -3.76 5.66 13.81
N PHE A 273 -4.17 5.29 12.60
CA PHE A 273 -3.27 4.72 11.61
C PHE A 273 -2.15 5.70 11.21
N ASN A 274 -2.48 6.99 11.09
CA ASN A 274 -1.50 8.05 10.81
C ASN A 274 -0.42 8.14 11.90
N ILE A 275 -0.84 8.04 13.16
CA ILE A 275 0.07 8.06 14.31
C ILE A 275 0.99 6.82 14.29
N GLN A 276 0.42 5.64 14.01
CA GLN A 276 1.20 4.40 13.94
C GLN A 276 2.29 4.51 12.87
N VAL A 277 1.93 4.92 11.65
CA VAL A 277 2.88 5.01 10.53
C VAL A 277 3.91 6.12 10.75
N ALA A 278 3.53 7.25 11.35
CA ALA A 278 4.48 8.28 11.77
C ALA A 278 5.58 7.71 12.69
N LEU A 279 5.19 6.92 13.69
CA LEU A 279 6.14 6.30 14.61
C LEU A 279 7.01 5.24 13.93
N GLU A 280 6.48 4.50 12.97
CA GLU A 280 7.26 3.52 12.18
C GLU A 280 8.31 4.22 11.32
N LEU A 281 7.93 5.26 10.60
CA LEU A 281 8.84 6.07 9.79
C LEU A 281 9.90 6.77 10.67
N ALA A 282 9.51 7.31 11.82
CA ALA A 282 10.44 7.90 12.79
C ALA A 282 11.42 6.87 13.39
N LYS A 283 10.98 5.63 13.60
CA LYS A 283 11.86 4.52 14.04
C LYS A 283 12.83 4.10 12.93
N ALA A 284 12.42 4.22 11.67
CA ALA A 284 13.25 3.93 10.51
C ALA A 284 14.26 5.05 10.20
N GLY A 285 14.14 6.22 10.83
CA GLY A 285 15.08 7.34 10.70
C GLY A 285 14.54 8.56 9.95
N ALA A 286 13.27 8.56 9.54
CA ALA A 286 12.65 9.75 8.95
C ALA A 286 12.39 10.83 10.01
N THR A 287 12.50 12.10 9.61
CA THR A 287 12.09 13.24 10.42
C THR A 287 10.60 13.50 10.19
N ILE A 288 9.77 13.26 11.20
CA ILE A 288 8.35 13.60 11.14
C ILE A 288 8.17 15.02 11.61
N VAL A 289 7.81 15.93 10.70
CA VAL A 289 7.69 17.36 11.01
C VAL A 289 6.44 17.63 11.86
N ALA A 290 5.34 16.94 11.57
CA ALA A 290 4.14 16.88 12.40
C ALA A 290 3.23 15.73 11.98
N VAL A 291 2.36 15.33 12.90
CA VAL A 291 1.14 14.57 12.61
C VAL A 291 -0.04 15.50 12.79
N VAL A 292 -0.81 15.70 11.72
CA VAL A 292 -1.98 16.57 11.67
C VAL A 292 -3.23 15.70 11.74
N GLU A 293 -4.00 15.88 12.81
CA GLU A 293 -5.18 15.10 13.12
C GLU A 293 -6.43 15.99 13.00
N SER A 294 -7.32 15.62 12.07
CA SER A 294 -8.56 16.36 11.82
C SER A 294 -9.49 16.41 13.03
N SER A 295 -9.48 15.37 13.87
CA SER A 295 -10.32 15.30 15.07
C SER A 295 -9.84 16.23 16.16
N LEU A 296 -10.80 16.71 16.96
CA LEU A 296 -10.50 17.52 18.13
C LEU A 296 -9.75 16.69 19.17
N ARG A 297 -8.91 17.37 19.94
CA ARG A 297 -8.17 16.74 21.03
C ARG A 297 -9.15 16.12 22.04
N PRO A 298 -8.95 14.85 22.43
CA PRO A 298 -9.77 14.22 23.47
C PRO A 298 -9.74 15.05 24.76
N GLY A 299 -10.91 15.26 25.36
CA GLY A 299 -11.09 16.06 26.58
C GLY A 299 -12.15 15.48 27.49
N LEU A 300 -12.63 16.27 28.46
CA LEU A 300 -13.65 15.82 29.44
C LEU A 300 -14.95 15.34 28.77
N ARG A 301 -15.28 15.85 27.58
CA ARG A 301 -16.44 15.41 26.79
C ARG A 301 -16.29 14.02 26.17
N SER A 302 -15.08 13.46 26.17
CA SER A 302 -14.76 12.15 25.58
C SER A 302 -14.81 11.00 26.58
N LEU A 303 -15.20 11.23 27.84
CA LEU A 303 -15.18 10.21 28.90
C LEU A 303 -16.06 8.98 28.57
N ALA A 304 -17.25 9.21 28.00
CA ALA A 304 -18.11 8.11 27.56
C ALA A 304 -17.43 7.27 26.46
N ALA A 305 -16.86 7.93 25.45
CA ALA A 305 -16.13 7.23 24.39
C ALA A 305 -14.90 6.47 24.92
N LEU A 306 -14.19 7.01 25.91
CA LEU A 306 -13.08 6.30 26.57
C LEU A 306 -13.55 5.06 27.32
N TYR A 307 -14.73 5.14 27.97
CA TYR A 307 -15.34 4.00 28.63
C TYR A 307 -15.77 2.92 27.63
N ASP A 308 -16.38 3.32 26.50
CA ASP A 308 -16.75 2.39 25.43
C ASP A 308 -15.52 1.73 24.81
N MET A 309 -14.45 2.49 24.55
CA MET A 309 -13.17 1.94 24.09
C MET A 309 -12.58 0.96 25.10
N TYR A 310 -12.63 1.27 26.39
CA TYR A 310 -12.15 0.39 27.45
C TYR A 310 -12.94 -0.92 27.51
N ARG A 311 -14.26 -0.87 27.36
CA ARG A 311 -15.13 -2.06 27.33
C ARG A 311 -14.95 -2.89 26.05
N GLY A 312 -14.78 -2.23 24.91
CA GLY A 312 -14.65 -2.89 23.61
C GLY A 312 -13.27 -3.52 23.40
N SER A 313 -12.19 -2.79 23.68
CA SER A 313 -10.83 -3.33 23.62
C SER A 313 -9.84 -2.53 24.46
N ARG A 314 -9.56 -3.05 25.66
CA ARG A 314 -8.55 -2.49 26.57
C ARG A 314 -7.18 -2.38 25.90
N GLN A 315 -6.81 -3.40 25.11
CA GLN A 315 -5.52 -3.45 24.44
C GLN A 315 -5.35 -2.29 23.46
N LEU A 316 -6.34 -2.04 22.58
CA LEU A 316 -6.27 -0.96 21.60
C LEU A 316 -6.26 0.43 22.27
N LEU A 317 -6.99 0.59 23.37
CA LEU A 317 -6.93 1.82 24.17
C LEU A 317 -5.50 2.07 24.70
N PHE A 318 -4.87 1.06 25.30
CA PHE A 318 -3.51 1.18 25.80
C PHE A 318 -2.46 1.35 24.68
N ASP A 319 -2.69 0.75 23.51
CA ASP A 319 -1.87 1.00 22.32
C ASP A 319 -1.95 2.47 21.89
N GLY A 320 -3.14 3.07 21.86
CA GLY A 320 -3.31 4.50 21.57
C GLY A 320 -2.59 5.42 22.58
N VAL A 321 -2.66 5.10 23.87
CA VAL A 321 -1.91 5.81 24.93
C VAL A 321 -0.40 5.69 24.71
N ARG A 322 0.08 4.46 24.43
CA ARG A 322 1.49 4.18 24.14
C ARG A 322 1.97 4.98 22.93
N TYR A 323 1.22 4.99 21.83
CA TYR A 323 1.57 5.74 20.63
C TYR A 323 1.68 7.24 20.89
N THR A 324 0.70 7.81 21.60
CA THR A 324 0.72 9.25 21.96
C THR A 324 1.92 9.59 22.84
N ARG A 325 2.27 8.72 23.80
CA ARG A 325 3.47 8.89 24.64
C ARG A 325 4.75 8.78 23.81
N ASP A 326 4.82 7.85 22.88
CA ASP A 326 6.01 7.62 22.05
C ASP A 326 6.24 8.78 21.07
N LEU A 327 5.18 9.42 20.55
CA LEU A 327 5.28 10.67 19.78
C LEU A 327 5.91 11.78 20.63
N LYS A 328 5.41 11.99 21.86
CA LYS A 328 5.94 12.99 22.80
C LYS A 328 7.40 12.74 23.15
N ARG A 329 7.79 11.49 23.43
CA ARG A 329 9.18 11.10 23.70
C ARG A 329 10.11 11.44 22.55
N ARG A 330 9.62 11.31 21.31
CA ARG A 330 10.33 11.66 20.07
C ARG A 330 10.21 13.13 19.68
N ARG A 331 9.51 13.95 20.47
CA ARG A 331 9.23 15.36 20.19
C ARG A 331 8.53 15.61 18.85
N ILE A 332 7.72 14.65 18.40
CA ILE A 332 6.92 14.79 17.17
C ILE A 332 5.64 15.55 17.52
N PRO A 333 5.36 16.71 16.90
CA PRO A 333 4.13 17.46 17.13
C PRO A 333 2.90 16.68 16.66
N LEU A 334 1.85 16.66 17.48
CA LEU A 334 0.53 16.14 17.12
C LEU A 334 -0.49 17.28 17.18
N LEU A 335 -0.89 17.77 16.01
CA LEU A 335 -1.75 18.93 15.82
C LEU A 335 -3.21 18.47 15.65
N TYR A 336 -3.99 18.55 16.72
CA TYR A 336 -5.42 18.21 16.69
C TYR A 336 -6.26 19.33 16.11
N GLY A 337 -7.40 18.97 15.51
CA GLY A 337 -8.35 19.91 14.96
C GLY A 337 -7.76 20.74 13.82
N HIS A 338 -6.90 20.14 12.99
CA HIS A 338 -6.32 20.80 11.82
C HIS A 338 -6.48 19.91 10.59
N ASN A 339 -6.62 20.52 9.41
CA ASN A 339 -6.71 19.81 8.13
C ASN A 339 -5.67 20.36 7.17
N LEU A 340 -5.20 19.49 6.27
CA LEU A 340 -4.47 19.91 5.08
C LEU A 340 -5.43 20.61 4.11
N VAL A 341 -5.02 21.77 3.58
CA VAL A 341 -5.84 22.60 2.68
C VAL A 341 -5.25 22.69 1.29
N SER A 342 -3.93 22.81 1.19
CA SER A 342 -3.20 22.77 -0.08
C SER A 342 -1.80 22.23 0.14
N VAL A 343 -1.22 21.74 -0.96
CA VAL A 343 0.20 21.42 -1.07
C VAL A 343 0.74 22.14 -2.30
N GLU A 344 1.91 22.72 -2.19
CA GLU A 344 2.58 23.41 -3.28
C GLU A 344 4.00 22.84 -3.44
N GLN A 345 4.45 22.76 -4.69
CA GLN A 345 5.82 22.40 -5.00
C GLN A 345 6.70 23.63 -4.73
N ILE A 346 7.76 23.45 -3.95
CA ILE A 346 8.79 24.46 -3.73
C ILE A 346 10.16 23.90 -4.12
N ASP A 347 11.17 24.77 -4.21
CA ASP A 347 12.53 24.34 -4.49
C ASP A 347 13.00 23.32 -3.43
N GLY A 348 13.27 22.10 -3.89
CA GLY A 348 13.75 21.01 -3.04
C GLY A 348 12.68 20.30 -2.19
N GLY A 349 11.38 20.57 -2.35
CA GLY A 349 10.36 19.88 -1.55
C GLY A 349 8.91 20.28 -1.81
N LEU A 350 8.11 20.11 -0.76
CA LEU A 350 6.68 20.41 -0.72
C LEU A 350 6.38 21.32 0.47
N GLN A 351 5.58 22.36 0.25
CA GLN A 351 5.02 23.18 1.31
C GLN A 351 3.55 22.81 1.51
N ALA A 352 3.14 22.61 2.76
CA ALA A 352 1.77 22.25 3.10
C ALA A 352 1.10 23.38 3.89
N GLN A 353 -0.11 23.76 3.48
CA GLN A 353 -0.93 24.72 4.22
C GLN A 353 -1.96 23.99 5.08
N LEU A 354 -1.99 24.33 6.37
CA LEU A 354 -2.95 23.78 7.32
C LEU A 354 -3.98 24.84 7.73
N ALA A 355 -5.22 24.40 7.99
CA ALA A 355 -6.26 25.22 8.60
C ALA A 355 -6.89 24.52 9.80
N SER A 356 -7.24 25.30 10.83
CA SER A 356 -7.93 24.80 12.01
C SER A 356 -9.39 24.44 11.72
N SER A 357 -9.80 23.25 12.14
CA SER A 357 -11.18 22.76 12.16
C SER A 357 -12.09 23.52 13.13
N THR A 358 -11.54 24.28 14.09
CA THR A 358 -12.34 25.02 15.08
C THR A 358 -12.83 26.38 14.59
N ASN A 359 -12.22 26.90 13.52
CA ASN A 359 -12.66 28.12 12.87
C ASN A 359 -13.44 27.72 11.64
N GLY A 360 -14.78 27.64 11.75
CA GLY A 360 -15.62 27.68 10.57
C GLY A 360 -15.17 28.85 9.69
N ILE A 361 -14.57 28.53 8.55
CA ILE A 361 -14.14 29.48 7.51
C ILE A 361 -13.52 30.76 8.09
N ARG A 362 -12.40 30.65 8.83
CA ARG A 362 -11.45 31.76 8.94
C ARG A 362 -10.04 31.23 8.73
N GLN A 363 -9.50 31.54 7.55
CA GLN A 363 -8.10 31.31 7.19
C GLN A 363 -7.18 31.90 8.26
N SER A 364 -6.51 31.03 8.99
CA SER A 364 -5.26 31.34 9.67
C SER A 364 -4.23 30.38 9.09
N SER A 365 -3.46 30.89 8.13
CA SER A 365 -2.36 30.15 7.51
C SER A 365 -1.27 29.93 8.55
N SER A 366 -0.93 28.67 8.79
CA SER A 366 0.35 28.31 9.41
C SER A 366 1.16 27.60 8.35
N SER A 367 2.24 28.24 7.90
CA SER A 367 3.24 27.67 7.01
C SER A 367 4.24 26.88 7.86
N PHE A 368 4.53 25.65 7.46
CA PHE A 368 5.60 24.85 8.03
C PHE A 368 6.67 24.67 6.94
N ASP A 369 7.89 25.13 7.22
CA ASP A 369 9.10 24.92 6.40
C ASP A 369 9.82 23.62 6.81
#